data_AF-I1C918-F1
#
_entry.id   AF-I1C918-F1
#
_cell.length_a   1.000
_cell.length_b   1.000
_cell.length_c   1.000
_cell.angle_alpha   90.00
_cell.angle_beta   90.00
_cell.angle_gamma   90.00
#
_symmetry.space_group_name_H-M   'P 1'
#
loop_
_entity.id
_entity.type
_entity.pdbx_description
1 polymer ?
#
loop_
_entity_poly.entity_id
_entity_poly.type
_entity_poly.pdbx_seq_one_letter_code
_entity_poly.pdbx_strand_id
1 'polypeptide(L)'
;MSAEPGVERRWEKIRSDAIETSSQIVIADDETKIAGWTLLSPTEPSKISYNYSLEKVVQFRRLELGTIKSIQMGEYILSSLTMASRDEEQNYGFIIDYSTNGETTRWNTGSILNQVLDDLSLENGEDEGLESTDHCLAIFKAVRYNVLGELDGKVETCKKQVENIVKSIAIATGNTPEDPEFITNEPIIRYSEKKETQN
;
A
#
# COMPACT_ATOMS: atom_id res chain seq x y z
N MET A 1 -2.60 -23.63 9.52
CA MET A 1 -3.20 -23.30 10.83
C MET A 1 -4.40 -22.41 10.53
N SER A 2 -5.62 -22.94 10.65
CA SER A 2 -6.84 -22.14 10.49
C SER A 2 -7.01 -21.29 11.75
N ALA A 3 -7.21 -19.98 11.59
CA ALA A 3 -7.44 -19.09 12.72
C ALA A 3 -8.78 -19.44 13.39
N GLU A 4 -8.92 -19.14 14.69
CA GLU A 4 -10.19 -19.35 15.38
C GLU A 4 -11.27 -18.43 14.77
N PRO A 5 -12.49 -18.92 14.47
CA PRO A 5 -13.52 -18.15 13.77
C PRO A 5 -13.89 -16.79 14.40
N GLY A 6 -13.63 -16.60 15.69
CA GLY A 6 -13.82 -15.32 16.39
C GLY A 6 -12.71 -14.28 16.11
N VAL A 7 -11.47 -14.74 15.89
CA VAL A 7 -10.33 -13.89 15.51
C VAL A 7 -10.51 -13.39 14.09
N GLU A 8 -11.04 -14.24 13.23
CA GLU A 8 -11.31 -13.96 11.83
C GLU A 8 -12.30 -12.80 11.64
N ARG A 9 -13.50 -12.92 12.21
CA ARG A 9 -14.52 -11.86 12.20
C ARG A 9 -14.06 -10.56 12.84
N ARG A 10 -13.16 -10.64 13.83
CA ARG A 10 -12.60 -9.45 14.48
C ARG A 10 -11.71 -8.68 13.51
N TRP A 11 -10.82 -9.37 12.80
CA TRP A 11 -9.94 -8.73 11.83
C TRP A 11 -10.71 -8.19 10.63
N GLU A 12 -11.78 -8.88 10.23
CA GLU A 12 -12.71 -8.37 9.21
C GLU A 12 -13.28 -7.01 9.58
N LYS A 13 -13.87 -6.97 10.78
CA LYS A 13 -14.42 -5.75 11.34
C LYS A 13 -13.38 -4.64 11.43
N ILE A 14 -12.19 -4.94 11.93
CA ILE A 14 -11.10 -3.97 12.07
C ILE A 14 -10.71 -3.36 10.71
N ARG A 15 -10.62 -4.16 9.64
CA ARG A 15 -10.29 -3.66 8.30
C ARG A 15 -11.41 -2.79 7.73
N SER A 16 -12.65 -3.23 7.88
CA SER A 16 -13.82 -2.47 7.44
C SER A 16 -13.89 -1.11 8.15
N ASP A 17 -13.72 -1.10 9.47
CA ASP A 17 -13.71 0.11 10.29
C ASP A 17 -12.53 1.03 9.93
N ALA A 18 -11.35 0.47 9.62
CA ALA A 18 -10.18 1.24 9.17
C ALA A 18 -10.43 1.93 7.82
N ILE A 19 -11.03 1.23 6.85
CA ILE A 19 -11.41 1.81 5.55
C ILE A 19 -12.42 2.93 5.74
N GLU A 20 -13.45 2.70 6.56
CA GLU A 20 -14.51 3.68 6.79
C GLU A 20 -13.98 4.93 7.49
N THR A 21 -13.24 4.76 8.58
CA THR A 21 -12.60 5.87 9.31
C THR A 21 -11.66 6.66 8.41
N SER A 22 -10.84 5.97 7.61
CA SER A 22 -9.94 6.64 6.67
C SER A 22 -10.71 7.41 5.61
N SER A 23 -11.79 6.84 5.07
CA SER A 23 -12.62 7.47 4.03
C SER A 23 -13.22 8.79 4.50
N GLN A 24 -13.74 8.85 5.73
CA GLN A 24 -14.31 10.06 6.33
C GLN A 24 -13.28 11.19 6.54
N ILE A 25 -11.99 10.85 6.54
CA ILE A 25 -10.91 11.81 6.74
C ILE A 25 -10.33 12.30 5.40
N VAL A 26 -10.21 11.41 4.43
CA VAL A 26 -9.45 11.69 3.19
C VAL A 26 -10.32 12.13 2.02
N ILE A 27 -11.61 11.77 2.00
CA ILE A 27 -12.53 12.08 0.91
C ILE A 27 -13.17 13.44 1.22
N ALA A 28 -13.10 14.37 0.26
CA ALA A 28 -13.76 15.67 0.38
C ALA A 28 -15.27 15.58 0.15
N ASP A 29 -16.03 16.59 0.58
CA ASP A 29 -17.50 16.61 0.48
C ASP A 29 -18.03 16.53 -0.97
N ASP A 30 -17.20 16.91 -1.95
CA ASP A 30 -17.48 16.87 -3.38
C ASP A 30 -16.93 15.62 -4.09
N GLU A 31 -16.29 14.71 -3.36
CA GLU A 31 -15.75 13.45 -3.86
C GLU A 31 -16.63 12.26 -3.44
N THR A 32 -16.61 11.17 -4.23
CA THR A 32 -17.34 9.94 -3.91
C THR A 32 -16.38 8.76 -3.81
N LYS A 33 -16.52 7.97 -2.74
CA LYS A 33 -15.75 6.73 -2.55
C LYS A 33 -16.09 5.71 -3.64
N ILE A 34 -15.13 5.37 -4.48
CA ILE A 34 -15.27 4.30 -5.50
C ILE A 34 -15.02 2.93 -4.84
N ALA A 35 -13.93 2.81 -4.10
CA ALA A 35 -13.50 1.56 -3.46
C ALA A 35 -12.51 1.83 -2.31
N GLY A 36 -12.23 0.81 -1.51
CA GLY A 36 -11.23 0.87 -0.43
C GLY A 36 -10.62 -0.51 -0.18
N TRP A 37 -9.31 -0.54 0.06
CA TRP A 37 -8.55 -1.76 0.26
C TRP A 37 -7.55 -1.59 1.40
N THR A 38 -7.25 -2.68 2.11
CA THR A 38 -6.14 -2.72 3.06
C THR A 38 -4.95 -3.46 2.45
N LEU A 39 -3.78 -2.83 2.45
CA LEU A 39 -2.56 -3.32 1.82
C LEU A 39 -1.38 -3.19 2.77
N LEU A 40 -0.29 -3.92 2.52
CA LEU A 40 0.99 -3.71 3.20
C LEU A 40 1.81 -2.71 2.40
N SER A 41 2.56 -1.85 3.10
CA SER A 41 3.55 -0.97 2.47
C SER A 41 4.93 -1.26 3.08
N PRO A 42 5.96 -1.49 2.26
CA PRO A 42 7.30 -1.91 2.70
C PRO A 42 8.24 -0.74 3.01
N THR A 43 7.88 0.48 2.60
CA THR A 43 8.74 1.65 2.69
C THR A 43 8.71 2.13 4.13
N GLU A 44 9.80 1.97 4.88
CA GLU A 44 10.00 2.75 6.10
C GLU A 44 10.71 4.08 5.78
N PRO A 45 10.33 5.17 6.46
CA PRO A 45 9.14 5.25 7.31
C PRO A 45 7.90 5.31 6.42
N SER A 46 6.96 4.38 6.59
CA SER A 46 5.77 4.34 5.74
C SER A 46 4.94 5.56 6.10
N LYS A 47 5.04 6.61 5.27
CA LYS A 47 4.37 7.91 5.43
C LYS A 47 2.83 7.81 5.32
N ILE A 48 2.27 6.61 5.46
CA ILE A 48 0.85 6.25 5.35
C ILE A 48 0.65 5.08 6.31
N SER A 49 0.03 5.32 7.47
CA SER A 49 -0.18 4.25 8.45
C SER A 49 -1.47 4.44 9.27
N TYR A 50 -2.12 3.31 9.56
CA TYR A 50 -3.27 3.19 10.45
C TYR A 50 -2.84 2.45 11.70
N ASN A 51 -3.08 3.04 12.87
CA ASN A 51 -2.82 2.38 14.14
C ASN A 51 -4.05 1.55 14.52
N TYR A 52 -3.94 0.24 14.33
CA TYR A 52 -5.02 -0.71 14.65
C TYR A 52 -5.31 -0.86 16.14
N SER A 53 -4.37 -0.51 17.03
CA SER A 53 -4.61 -0.56 18.48
C SER A 53 -5.40 0.67 18.95
N LEU A 54 -5.16 1.82 18.33
CA LEU A 54 -5.84 3.08 18.64
C LEU A 54 -7.04 3.35 17.73
N GLU A 55 -7.26 2.53 16.71
CA GLU A 55 -8.25 2.71 15.65
C GLU A 55 -8.20 4.13 15.05
N LYS A 56 -6.98 4.57 14.72
CA LYS A 56 -6.70 5.94 14.25
C LYS A 56 -5.80 5.97 13.04
N VAL A 57 -6.13 6.87 12.11
CA VAL A 57 -5.22 7.28 11.03
C VAL A 57 -4.08 8.10 11.64
N VAL A 58 -2.85 7.61 11.51
CA VAL A 58 -1.64 8.30 11.98
C VAL A 58 -1.22 9.36 10.98
N GLN A 59 -1.17 8.96 9.71
CA GLN A 59 -0.79 9.80 8.59
C GLN A 59 -1.48 9.33 7.32
N PHE A 60 -1.87 10.28 6.47
CA PHE A 60 -2.38 9.98 5.14
C PHE A 60 -1.83 10.93 4.10
N ARG A 61 -1.89 10.47 2.85
CA ARG A 61 -1.53 11.23 1.65
C ARG A 61 -2.68 11.20 0.67
N ARG A 62 -2.99 12.36 0.08
CA ARG A 62 -3.94 12.50 -1.03
C ARG A 62 -3.15 12.69 -2.32
N LEU A 63 -3.44 11.84 -3.29
CA LEU A 63 -2.89 11.90 -4.64
C LEU A 63 -4.05 12.19 -5.58
N GLU A 64 -3.96 13.28 -6.33
CA GLU A 64 -4.93 13.56 -7.38
C GLU A 64 -4.76 12.54 -8.51
N LEU A 65 -5.87 12.07 -9.09
CA LEU A 65 -5.84 11.02 -10.12
C LEU A 65 -4.99 11.42 -11.34
N GLY A 66 -4.97 12.70 -11.70
CA GLY A 66 -4.17 13.22 -12.82
C GLY A 66 -2.66 13.26 -12.56
N THR A 67 -2.21 13.01 -11.32
CA THR A 67 -0.78 12.95 -10.98
C THR A 67 -0.19 11.57 -11.20
N ILE A 68 -1.02 10.54 -11.32
CA ILE A 68 -0.58 9.16 -11.52
C ILE A 68 -0.08 9.03 -12.96
N LYS A 69 1.19 8.64 -13.11
CA LYS A 69 1.88 8.54 -14.41
C LYS A 69 1.86 7.11 -14.94
N SER A 70 2.11 6.14 -14.08
CA SER A 70 2.07 4.72 -14.43
C SER A 70 1.90 3.84 -13.19
N ILE A 71 1.54 2.58 -13.43
CA ILE A 71 1.40 1.55 -12.42
C ILE A 71 2.19 0.32 -12.88
N GLN A 72 3.14 -0.11 -12.08
CA GLN A 72 3.79 -1.41 -12.25
C GLN A 72 3.12 -2.42 -11.32
N MET A 73 2.70 -3.56 -11.83
CA MET A 73 2.24 -4.69 -11.00
C MET A 73 3.09 -5.92 -11.23
N GLY A 74 3.21 -6.80 -10.24
CA GLY A 74 4.05 -7.98 -10.39
C GLY A 74 4.25 -8.80 -9.13
N GLU A 75 4.99 -9.89 -9.30
CA GLU A 75 5.49 -10.72 -8.21
C GLU A 75 6.24 -9.86 -7.19
N TYR A 76 5.85 -9.97 -5.93
CA TYR A 76 6.49 -9.25 -4.85
C TYR A 76 7.58 -10.12 -4.23
N ILE A 77 8.81 -10.01 -4.73
CA ILE A 77 9.91 -10.88 -4.29
C ILE A 77 10.41 -10.40 -2.93
N LEU A 78 10.02 -11.14 -1.88
CA LEU A 78 10.49 -10.89 -0.51
C LEU A 78 11.93 -11.35 -0.31
N SER A 79 12.27 -12.47 -0.95
CA SER A 79 13.62 -13.00 -0.98
C SER A 79 13.83 -13.92 -2.17
N SER A 80 15.02 -13.84 -2.76
CA SER A 80 15.47 -14.73 -3.82
C SER A 80 15.87 -16.15 -3.34
N LEU A 81 15.93 -16.37 -2.03
CA LEU A 81 16.46 -17.61 -1.45
C LEU A 81 15.43 -18.73 -1.32
N THR A 82 14.12 -18.42 -1.34
CA THR A 82 13.07 -19.45 -1.20
C THR A 82 12.02 -19.35 -2.29
N MET A 83 11.49 -20.50 -2.72
CA MET A 83 10.41 -20.55 -3.73
C MET A 83 9.11 -19.96 -3.19
N ALA A 84 8.83 -20.11 -1.89
CA ALA A 84 7.63 -19.56 -1.26
C ALA A 84 7.63 -18.02 -1.27
N SER A 85 8.81 -17.38 -1.24
CA SER A 85 8.96 -15.92 -1.34
C SER A 85 8.72 -15.37 -2.74
N ARG A 86 8.54 -16.23 -3.75
CA ARG A 86 8.28 -15.88 -5.17
C ARG A 86 6.90 -16.34 -5.67
N ASP A 87 6.09 -16.95 -4.81
CA ASP A 87 4.76 -17.42 -5.20
C ASP A 87 3.85 -16.24 -5.57
N GLU A 88 3.54 -16.07 -6.86
CA GLU A 88 2.71 -14.97 -7.37
C GLU A 88 1.30 -14.96 -6.79
N GLU A 89 0.78 -16.10 -6.35
CA GLU A 89 -0.53 -16.15 -5.76
C GLU A 89 -0.52 -15.58 -4.33
N GLN A 90 0.62 -15.61 -3.65
CA GLN A 90 0.80 -15.20 -2.24
C GLN A 90 1.48 -13.83 -2.11
N ASN A 91 2.40 -13.55 -3.03
CA ASN A 91 3.28 -12.39 -3.01
C ASN A 91 3.13 -11.66 -4.33
N TYR A 92 2.17 -10.76 -4.35
CA TYR A 92 1.93 -9.88 -5.48
C TYR A 92 1.71 -8.47 -4.95
N GLY A 93 2.09 -7.48 -5.74
CA GLY A 93 1.99 -6.09 -5.36
C GLY A 93 1.95 -5.17 -6.57
N PHE A 94 1.94 -3.89 -6.30
CA PHE A 94 2.02 -2.86 -7.32
C PHE A 94 2.75 -1.63 -6.80
N ILE A 95 3.28 -0.85 -7.74
CA ILE A 95 3.95 0.43 -7.55
C ILE A 95 3.16 1.46 -8.33
N ILE A 96 2.84 2.58 -7.70
CA ILE A 96 2.31 3.76 -8.38
C ILE A 96 3.47 4.75 -8.55
N ASP A 97 3.78 5.12 -9.79
CA ASP A 97 4.59 6.30 -10.11
C ASP A 97 3.66 7.49 -10.28
N TYR A 98 3.91 8.54 -9.50
CA TYR A 98 3.06 9.71 -9.49
C TYR A 98 3.87 10.99 -9.31
N SER A 99 3.28 12.12 -9.72
CA SER A 99 3.88 13.43 -9.49
C SER A 99 3.59 13.95 -8.08
N THR A 100 4.60 14.49 -7.40
CA THR A 100 4.40 15.17 -6.11
C THR A 100 3.67 16.52 -6.24
N ASN A 101 3.49 17.00 -7.48
CA ASN A 101 2.71 18.18 -7.79
C ASN A 101 1.24 17.93 -7.45
N GLY A 102 0.69 18.66 -6.48
CA GLY A 102 -0.68 18.44 -5.99
C GLY A 102 -0.80 17.41 -4.84
N GLU A 103 0.32 16.83 -4.38
CA GLU A 103 0.30 15.95 -3.21
C GLU A 103 -0.04 16.75 -1.94
N THR A 104 -1.04 16.29 -1.19
CA THR A 104 -1.32 16.80 0.16
C THR A 104 -1.03 15.71 1.19
N THR A 105 -0.10 15.98 2.09
CA THR A 105 0.18 15.12 3.26
C THR A 105 -0.35 15.78 4.53
N ARG A 106 -1.10 15.05 5.34
CA ARG A 106 -1.51 15.50 6.68
C ARG A 106 -1.08 14.51 7.75
N TRP A 107 -0.59 15.06 8.85
CA TRP A 107 -0.20 14.34 10.06
C TRP A 107 -1.22 14.62 11.16
N ASN A 108 -1.66 13.58 11.88
CA ASN A 108 -2.49 13.80 13.06
C ASN A 108 -1.60 14.14 14.25
N THR A 109 -1.62 15.41 14.68
CA THR A 109 -0.74 15.97 15.72
C THR A 109 -0.92 15.29 17.08
N GLY A 110 -2.08 14.66 17.34
CA GLY A 110 -2.33 13.88 18.57
C GLY A 110 -1.61 12.52 18.60
N SER A 111 -1.21 11.99 17.44
CA SER A 111 -0.42 10.75 17.34
C SER A 111 1.05 10.97 17.66
N ILE A 112 1.57 12.20 17.48
CA ILE A 112 2.95 12.58 17.84
C ILE A 112 3.16 12.41 19.35
N LEU A 113 2.21 12.87 20.18
CA LEU A 113 2.32 12.78 21.63
C LEU A 113 2.31 11.34 22.17
N ASN A 114 1.68 10.41 21.45
CA ASN A 114 1.64 8.99 21.83
C ASN A 114 2.85 8.19 21.30
N GLN A 115 3.64 8.74 20.37
CA GLN A 115 4.88 8.12 19.87
C GLN A 115 6.15 8.59 20.59
N VAL A 116 6.10 9.70 21.34
CA VAL A 116 7.28 10.26 22.05
C VAL A 116 7.83 9.31 23.14
N LEU A 117 7.15 8.21 23.47
CA LEU A 117 7.59 7.31 24.52
C LEU A 117 8.42 6.10 24.08
N ASP A 118 8.65 5.85 22.78
CA ASP A 118 9.52 4.69 22.44
C ASP A 118 10.42 4.78 21.19
N ASP A 119 10.32 5.73 20.25
CA ASP A 119 11.26 5.69 19.10
C ASP A 119 11.38 6.97 18.23
N LEU A 120 11.58 8.14 18.84
CA LEU A 120 11.90 9.36 18.09
C LEU A 120 13.40 9.67 18.10
N SER A 121 14.20 8.82 17.45
CA SER A 121 15.32 9.33 16.66
C SER A 121 14.78 9.85 15.33
N LEU A 122 14.10 11.01 15.39
CA LEU A 122 13.85 11.83 14.21
C LEU A 122 15.18 12.44 13.80
N GLU A 123 16.00 11.67 13.10
CA GLU A 123 16.96 12.29 12.21
C GLU A 123 16.15 12.90 11.07
N ASN A 124 16.06 14.23 11.09
CA ASN A 124 15.88 15.00 9.86
C ASN A 124 17.08 14.65 8.98
N GLY A 125 16.97 13.56 8.23
CA GLY A 125 17.86 13.29 7.13
C GLY A 125 17.66 14.41 6.12
N GLU A 126 18.54 15.40 6.18
CA GLU A 126 18.82 16.27 5.06
C GLU A 126 19.08 15.33 3.86
N ASP A 127 18.15 15.34 2.91
CA ASP A 127 18.26 14.60 1.67
C ASP A 127 19.43 15.21 0.90
N GLU A 128 20.63 14.68 1.12
CA GLU A 128 21.82 15.06 0.38
C GLU A 128 21.66 14.63 -1.09
N GLY A 129 21.19 15.56 -1.92
CA GLY A 129 21.66 15.73 -3.29
C GLY A 129 21.25 14.66 -4.30
N LEU A 130 19.97 14.33 -4.39
CA LEU A 130 19.40 13.74 -5.61
C LEU A 130 18.56 14.80 -6.34
N GLU A 131 18.86 15.07 -7.61
CA GLU A 131 18.09 15.99 -8.45
C GLU A 131 16.59 15.75 -8.25
N SER A 132 15.85 16.79 -7.86
CA SER A 132 14.42 16.72 -7.55
C SER A 132 13.66 16.37 -8.82
N THR A 133 13.54 15.08 -9.10
CA THR A 133 12.54 14.60 -10.04
C THR A 133 11.20 14.77 -9.31
N ASP A 134 10.25 15.48 -9.91
CA ASP A 134 8.88 15.67 -9.37
C ASP A 134 8.07 14.36 -9.36
N HIS A 135 8.72 13.22 -9.12
CA HIS A 135 8.21 11.87 -9.23
C HIS A 135 8.49 11.11 -7.92
N CYS A 136 7.47 10.45 -7.39
CA CYS A 136 7.60 9.63 -6.20
C CYS A 136 6.93 8.27 -6.43
N LEU A 137 7.36 7.28 -5.65
CA LEU A 137 6.86 5.91 -5.75
C LEU A 137 6.05 5.55 -4.51
N ALA A 138 4.85 5.02 -4.70
CA ALA A 138 4.07 4.39 -3.65
C ALA A 138 4.01 2.88 -3.91
N ILE A 139 4.58 2.09 -3.00
CA ILE A 139 4.72 0.64 -3.16
C ILE A 139 3.75 -0.06 -2.21
N PHE A 140 3.01 -1.03 -2.75
CA PHE A 140 2.03 -1.81 -2.01
C PHE A 140 2.18 -3.30 -2.30
N LYS A 141 1.95 -4.12 -1.27
CA LYS A 141 1.83 -5.57 -1.37
C LYS A 141 0.41 -5.96 -0.94
N ALA A 142 -0.21 -6.85 -1.71
CA ALA A 142 -1.50 -7.43 -1.36
C ALA A 142 -1.43 -8.27 -0.07
N VAL A 143 -2.55 -8.30 0.65
CA VAL A 143 -2.75 -9.12 1.83
C VAL A 143 -3.76 -10.18 1.50
N ARG A 144 -3.43 -11.45 1.72
CA ARG A 144 -4.44 -12.50 1.65
C ARG A 144 -5.39 -12.39 2.82
N TYR A 145 -6.64 -12.03 2.53
CA TYR A 145 -7.71 -11.90 3.52
C TYR A 145 -8.06 -13.21 4.24
N ASN A 146 -7.67 -14.38 3.69
CA ASN A 146 -7.88 -15.68 4.34
C ASN A 146 -6.87 -16.02 5.45
N VAL A 147 -5.71 -15.35 5.52
CA VAL A 147 -4.74 -15.51 6.63
C VAL A 147 -5.19 -14.68 7.86
N LEU A 148 -6.08 -13.71 7.63
CA LEU A 148 -6.65 -12.81 8.63
C LEU A 148 -8.19 -12.91 8.65
N GLY A 149 -8.74 -14.04 8.19
CA GLY A 149 -10.08 -14.47 8.52
C GLY A 149 -11.29 -13.76 7.91
N GLU A 150 -11.27 -13.49 6.60
CA GLU A 150 -12.50 -13.12 5.89
C GLU A 150 -12.93 -14.23 4.92
N LEU A 151 -14.13 -14.75 5.21
CA LEU A 151 -15.16 -15.35 4.35
C LEU A 151 -14.99 -16.78 3.79
N ASP A 152 -16.12 -17.49 3.90
CA ASP A 152 -16.40 -18.83 3.39
C ASP A 152 -16.22 -18.93 1.87
N GLY A 153 -15.21 -19.68 1.43
CA GLY A 153 -15.33 -20.45 0.19
C GLY A 153 -15.20 -19.71 -1.15
N LYS A 154 -14.21 -18.83 -1.30
CA LYS A 154 -13.36 -18.68 -2.52
C LYS A 154 -12.35 -17.57 -2.25
N VAL A 155 -11.14 -17.97 -1.87
CA VAL A 155 -10.05 -17.02 -1.61
C VAL A 155 -9.54 -16.50 -2.95
N GLU A 156 -9.69 -15.20 -3.20
CA GLU A 156 -9.05 -14.53 -4.34
C GLU A 156 -7.53 -14.48 -4.10
N THR A 157 -6.72 -14.78 -5.13
CA THR A 157 -5.25 -14.73 -5.01
C THR A 157 -4.76 -13.29 -4.88
N CYS A 158 -3.58 -13.08 -4.28
CA CYS A 158 -2.97 -11.74 -4.22
C CYS A 158 -2.84 -11.12 -5.61
N LYS A 159 -2.45 -11.92 -6.61
CA LYS A 159 -2.41 -11.52 -8.01
C LYS A 159 -3.75 -10.97 -8.49
N LYS A 160 -4.83 -11.74 -8.29
CA LYS A 160 -6.15 -11.35 -8.76
C LYS A 160 -6.68 -10.11 -8.03
N GLN A 161 -6.43 -10.01 -6.72
CA GLN A 161 -6.74 -8.83 -5.94
C GLN A 161 -6.05 -7.58 -6.51
N VAL A 162 -4.74 -7.65 -6.78
CA VAL A 162 -3.97 -6.52 -7.36
C VAL A 162 -4.49 -6.19 -8.75
N GLU A 163 -4.74 -7.16 -9.62
CA GLU A 163 -5.32 -6.91 -10.94
C GLU A 163 -6.63 -6.12 -10.84
N ASN A 164 -7.50 -6.47 -9.89
CA ASN A 164 -8.76 -5.75 -9.69
C ASN A 164 -8.54 -4.32 -9.18
N ILE A 165 -7.59 -4.11 -8.25
CA ILE A 165 -7.22 -2.77 -7.75
C ILE A 165 -6.68 -1.90 -8.89
N VAL A 166 -5.70 -2.40 -9.64
CA VAL A 166 -5.06 -1.67 -10.75
C VAL A 166 -6.09 -1.34 -11.83
N LYS A 167 -7.00 -2.27 -12.15
CA LYS A 167 -8.14 -2.01 -13.05
C LYS A 167 -9.02 -0.87 -12.55
N SER A 168 -9.38 -0.86 -11.28
CA SER A 168 -10.18 0.22 -10.70
C SER A 168 -9.46 1.58 -10.76
N ILE A 169 -8.16 1.62 -10.48
CA ILE A 169 -7.37 2.85 -10.57
C ILE A 169 -7.28 3.33 -12.02
N ALA A 170 -6.98 2.45 -12.97
CA ALA A 170 -6.88 2.81 -14.39
C ALA A 170 -8.18 3.41 -14.93
N ILE A 171 -9.33 2.79 -14.63
CA ILE A 171 -10.64 3.32 -15.02
C ILE A 171 -10.88 4.70 -14.40
N ALA A 172 -10.51 4.88 -13.11
CA ALA A 172 -10.68 6.15 -12.43
C ALA A 172 -9.77 7.26 -12.98
N THR A 173 -8.56 6.94 -13.45
CA THR A 173 -7.64 7.89 -14.09
C THR A 173 -7.97 8.15 -15.57
N GLY A 174 -8.98 7.49 -16.12
CA GLY A 174 -9.37 7.61 -17.53
C GLY A 174 -8.50 6.81 -18.51
N ASN A 175 -7.67 5.89 -17.99
CA ASN A 175 -6.83 5.00 -18.80
C ASN A 175 -7.52 3.65 -19.04
N THR A 176 -7.15 2.97 -20.13
CA THR A 176 -7.58 1.59 -20.39
C THR A 176 -6.81 0.60 -19.51
N PRO A 177 -7.46 -0.38 -18.86
CA PRO A 177 -6.76 -1.33 -17.98
C PRO A 177 -5.78 -2.28 -18.67
N GLU A 178 -5.79 -2.31 -20.00
CA GLU A 178 -4.87 -3.09 -20.83
C GLU A 178 -3.81 -2.22 -21.51
N ASP A 179 -3.71 -0.94 -21.16
CA ASP A 179 -2.74 0.00 -21.73
C ASP A 179 -1.31 -0.32 -21.23
N PRO A 180 -0.40 -0.78 -22.10
CA PRO A 180 0.97 -1.11 -21.72
C PRO A 180 1.84 0.11 -21.42
N GLU A 181 1.45 1.32 -21.84
CA GLU A 181 2.18 2.55 -21.50
C GLU A 181 1.88 2.99 -20.06
N PHE A 182 0.65 2.73 -19.60
CA PHE A 182 0.21 3.06 -18.24
C PHE A 182 0.44 1.91 -17.25
N ILE A 183 0.25 0.65 -17.66
CA ILE A 183 0.32 -0.53 -16.79
C ILE A 183 1.41 -1.48 -17.28
N THR A 184 2.43 -1.70 -16.45
CA THR A 184 3.50 -2.66 -16.72
C THR A 184 3.40 -3.88 -15.80
N ASN A 185 3.82 -5.05 -16.30
CA ASN A 185 3.85 -6.28 -15.53
C ASN A 185 5.30 -6.76 -15.35
N GLU A 186 5.91 -6.37 -14.22
CA GLU A 186 7.31 -6.65 -13.92
C GLU A 186 7.49 -6.99 -12.43
N PRO A 187 8.35 -7.97 -12.08
CA PRO A 187 8.62 -8.30 -10.68
C PRO A 187 9.08 -7.11 -9.84
N ILE A 188 8.55 -6.99 -8.63
CA ILE A 188 8.89 -5.97 -7.64
C ILE A 188 9.94 -6.56 -6.71
N ILE A 189 11.18 -6.05 -6.81
CA ILE A 189 12.33 -6.55 -6.04
C ILE A 189 12.75 -5.51 -5.01
N ARG A 190 12.84 -5.93 -3.74
CA ARG A 190 13.41 -5.08 -2.67
C ARG A 190 14.91 -4.89 -2.92
N TYR A 191 15.36 -3.64 -3.04
CA TYR A 191 16.76 -3.27 -3.31
C TYR A 191 17.78 -3.75 -2.26
N SER A 192 17.35 -4.20 -1.07
CA SER A 192 18.24 -4.68 -0.01
C SER A 192 19.01 -5.95 -0.37
N GLU A 193 18.54 -6.78 -1.31
CA GLU A 193 19.27 -7.99 -1.74
C GLU A 193 20.30 -7.73 -2.87
N LYS A 194 20.31 -6.53 -3.49
CA LYS A 194 21.31 -6.20 -4.54
C LYS A 194 22.74 -6.04 -4.00
N LYS A 195 22.94 -5.95 -2.68
CA LYS A 195 24.27 -5.81 -2.06
C LYS A 195 24.93 -7.13 -1.66
N GLU A 196 24.20 -8.25 -1.57
CA GLU A 196 24.77 -9.53 -1.11
C GLU A 196 25.29 -10.43 -2.24
N THR A 197 25.09 -10.06 -3.51
CA THR A 197 25.59 -10.83 -4.68
C THR A 197 26.88 -10.27 -5.30
N GLN A 198 27.54 -9.31 -4.64
CA GLN A 198 28.90 -8.87 -4.97
C GLN A 198 29.84 -9.12 -3.78
N ASN A 199 30.13 -10.39 -3.50
CA ASN A 199 31.34 -10.80 -2.76
C ASN A 199 31.78 -12.18 -3.26
#